data_AF-A0A096LQZ4-F1
#
_entry.id   AF-A0A096LQZ4-F1
#
_cell.length_a   1.000
_cell.length_b   1.000
_cell.length_c   1.000
_cell.angle_alpha   90.00
_cell.angle_beta   90.00
_cell.angle_gamma   90.00
#
_symmetry.space_group_name_H-M   'P 1'
#
loop_
_entity.id
_entity.type
_entity.pdbx_description
1 polymer ?
#
loop_
_entity_poly.entity_id
_entity_poly.type
_entity_poly.pdbx_seq_one_letter_code
_entity_poly.pdbx_strand_id
1 'polypeptide(L)'
;MDSEDELVVLTDISSPSLDAFKDLLREDGGGEAPEITEGHQNPELREDEPLALLADVALAPSCGRSVSCSCPEVSGVTGNLHSIQLQLQFFLSRVDNLQDSLVSGNSHLDREALAAAVSSLLYTCQPYFNHLESTGRSTVSLCAHKPSEFCSKLLSFSQQLCDRLEQLLLTYASYDLISLDESEPNSISHFCIGQVQLGQMKVTTFRYCKPTPYLSRVDTGVYKRMRWNVQRFQEDHRRGEDMPLKETYFLCYEDILNTHADPDSENEDASNDNVVRMWSIGQWVQVKPERTTDDIYDWILCEVPEASYRRLLFLGRNEPSSCTATDYLQQLLLTCHAD
;
A
#
# COMPACT_ATOMS: atom_id res chain seq x y z
N MET A 1 18.21 -53.64 -14.31
CA MET A 1 18.87 -53.13 -13.11
C MET A 1 18.82 -51.64 -13.25
N ASP A 2 17.82 -51.07 -12.58
CA ASP A 2 17.80 -49.81 -11.82
C ASP A 2 18.47 -48.60 -12.49
N SER A 3 17.80 -47.46 -12.65
CA SER A 3 17.12 -46.77 -11.55
C SER A 3 15.91 -45.96 -12.04
N GLU A 4 14.85 -46.03 -11.23
CA GLU A 4 13.77 -45.05 -11.16
C GLU A 4 14.36 -43.69 -10.75
N ASP A 5 13.92 -42.60 -11.37
CA ASP A 5 14.12 -41.27 -10.81
C ASP A 5 12.82 -40.47 -10.90
N GLU A 6 12.39 -40.04 -9.73
CA GLU A 6 11.09 -39.48 -9.39
C GLU A 6 10.87 -38.10 -10.02
N LEU A 7 9.67 -37.92 -10.55
CA LEU A 7 9.10 -36.63 -10.90
C LEU A 7 8.74 -35.89 -9.59
N VAL A 8 9.65 -35.04 -9.09
CA VAL A 8 9.33 -34.15 -7.96
C VAL A 8 8.42 -33.02 -8.44
N VAL A 9 7.14 -33.16 -8.15
CA VAL A 9 6.12 -32.11 -8.24
C VAL A 9 6.36 -31.12 -7.11
N LEU A 10 6.84 -29.91 -7.43
CA LEU A 10 6.87 -28.78 -6.50
C LEU A 10 5.51 -28.07 -6.53
N THR A 11 4.59 -28.54 -5.69
CA THR A 11 3.35 -27.85 -5.32
C THR A 11 3.55 -27.00 -4.06
N ASP A 12 2.90 -25.84 -4.06
CA ASP A 12 2.51 -25.01 -2.91
C ASP A 12 3.61 -24.26 -2.12
N ILE A 13 3.88 -23.02 -2.56
CA ILE A 13 4.32 -21.96 -1.65
C ILE A 13 3.09 -21.43 -0.92
N SER A 14 2.74 -22.10 0.18
CA SER A 14 1.81 -21.59 1.17
C SER A 14 2.39 -20.33 1.81
N SER A 15 1.62 -19.25 1.77
CA SER A 15 1.81 -18.05 2.60
C SER A 15 2.03 -18.44 4.07
N PRO A 16 3.00 -17.84 4.79
CA PRO A 16 3.24 -18.18 6.19
C PRO A 16 2.05 -17.75 7.05
N SER A 17 1.55 -18.71 7.84
CA SER A 17 0.48 -18.51 8.80
C SER A 17 0.94 -17.65 9.99
N LEU A 18 -0.04 -17.04 10.66
CA LEU A 18 0.10 -16.24 11.88
C LEU A 18 0.89 -16.92 13.02
N ASP A 19 1.12 -18.23 12.94
CA ASP A 19 1.87 -19.00 13.94
C ASP A 19 3.39 -18.80 13.85
N ALA A 20 3.93 -18.45 12.67
CA ALA A 20 5.34 -18.10 12.51
C ALA A 20 5.73 -16.79 13.24
N PHE A 21 4.74 -15.99 13.65
CA PHE A 21 4.93 -14.72 14.37
C PHE A 21 5.26 -14.92 15.85
N LYS A 22 4.94 -16.09 16.45
CA LYS A 22 5.17 -16.33 17.89
C LYS A 22 6.58 -16.87 18.19
N ASP A 23 7.22 -17.55 17.24
CA ASP A 23 8.51 -18.19 17.47
C ASP A 23 9.71 -17.23 17.39
N LEU A 24 9.54 -16.04 16.80
CA LEU A 24 10.58 -15.00 16.73
C LEU A 24 10.74 -14.17 18.03
N LEU A 25 9.95 -14.46 19.07
CA LEU A 25 10.02 -13.78 20.37
C LEU A 25 10.68 -14.62 21.48
N ARG A 26 11.34 -15.74 21.14
CA ARG A 26 12.05 -16.58 22.11
C ARG A 26 13.50 -16.85 21.70
N GLU A 27 14.40 -15.98 22.13
CA GLU A 27 15.78 -16.34 22.47
C GLU A 27 16.03 -15.82 23.89
N ASP A 28 16.00 -16.70 24.90
CA ASP A 28 17.09 -17.56 25.39
C ASP A 28 18.12 -16.78 26.24
N GLY A 29 17.73 -16.48 27.48
CA GLY A 29 18.64 -16.15 28.56
C GLY A 29 18.91 -17.40 29.39
N GLY A 30 19.90 -18.20 28.98
CA GLY A 30 20.39 -19.34 29.73
C GLY A 30 21.42 -18.92 30.79
N GLY A 31 21.18 -19.26 32.05
CA GLY A 31 22.12 -19.04 33.15
C GLY A 31 21.64 -19.63 34.48
N GLU A 32 21.95 -20.91 34.68
CA GLU A 32 22.12 -21.69 35.94
C GLU A 32 21.37 -21.31 37.22
N ALA A 33 20.61 -22.29 37.76
CA ALA A 33 20.16 -22.34 39.15
C ALA A 33 21.33 -22.70 40.11
N PRO A 34 21.23 -22.34 41.41
CA PRO A 34 20.75 -23.35 42.36
C PRO A 34 19.87 -22.83 43.52
N GLU A 35 18.76 -23.54 43.72
CA GLU A 35 18.20 -24.12 44.96
C GLU A 35 18.59 -23.58 46.39
N ILE A 36 17.55 -23.21 47.18
CA ILE A 36 17.19 -23.70 48.57
C ILE A 36 16.64 -22.62 49.55
N THR A 37 15.42 -22.91 50.07
CA THR A 37 14.72 -22.56 51.35
C THR A 37 14.12 -21.18 51.70
N GLU A 38 12.78 -21.23 51.88
CA GLU A 38 11.87 -20.71 52.93
C GLU A 38 12.13 -19.38 53.69
N GLY A 39 11.09 -18.53 53.73
CA GLY A 39 10.86 -17.59 54.85
C GLY A 39 10.04 -16.33 54.55
N HIS A 40 8.72 -16.39 54.83
CA HIS A 40 7.82 -15.33 55.32
C HIS A 40 8.17 -13.83 55.13
N GLN A 41 7.31 -13.07 54.42
CA GLN A 41 6.51 -11.90 54.89
C GLN A 41 5.99 -11.04 53.70
N ASN A 42 4.69 -10.76 53.70
CA ASN A 42 3.99 -9.74 52.88
C ASN A 42 4.32 -8.32 53.42
N PRO A 43 4.04 -7.18 52.73
CA PRO A 43 3.05 -6.96 51.66
C PRO A 43 3.49 -6.04 50.49
N GLU A 44 2.56 -5.78 49.56
CA GLU A 44 2.50 -4.68 48.57
C GLU A 44 2.98 -4.95 47.13
N LEU A 45 2.02 -5.26 46.25
CA LEU A 45 1.63 -4.50 45.06
C LEU A 45 0.79 -5.42 44.16
N ARG A 46 -0.54 -5.27 44.23
CA ARG A 46 -1.47 -5.91 43.29
C ARG A 46 -1.60 -5.02 42.07
N GLU A 47 -0.93 -5.39 41.00
CA GLU A 47 -1.33 -5.04 39.63
C GLU A 47 -1.15 -6.30 38.77
N ASP A 48 -2.13 -7.20 38.87
CA ASP A 48 -2.32 -8.27 37.89
C ASP A 48 -3.71 -8.10 37.26
N GLU A 49 -3.70 -8.17 35.92
CA GLU A 49 -4.81 -8.38 34.98
C GLU A 49 -5.75 -7.21 34.60
N PRO A 50 -6.05 -7.06 33.28
CA PRO A 50 -6.60 -8.17 32.48
C PRO A 50 -5.95 -8.40 31.10
N LEU A 51 -5.32 -9.56 30.92
CA LEU A 51 -5.09 -10.18 29.59
C LEU A 51 -6.12 -11.29 29.27
N ALA A 52 -7.18 -11.43 30.07
CA ALA A 52 -8.19 -12.48 29.93
C ALA A 52 -9.44 -12.09 29.11
N LEU A 53 -9.33 -11.24 28.08
CA LEU A 53 -10.49 -10.81 27.26
C LEU A 53 -10.42 -11.12 25.76
N LEU A 54 -9.51 -11.99 25.30
CA LEU A 54 -9.40 -12.35 23.87
C LEU A 54 -9.20 -13.85 23.59
N ALA A 55 -9.54 -14.72 24.53
CA ALA A 55 -9.44 -16.16 24.34
C ALA A 55 -10.75 -16.87 24.69
N ASP A 56 -11.83 -16.51 24.01
CA ASP A 56 -13.00 -17.38 23.85
C ASP A 56 -14.01 -16.71 22.92
N VAL A 57 -13.94 -17.00 21.62
CA VAL A 57 -15.07 -17.36 20.73
C VAL A 57 -14.45 -17.78 19.40
N ALA A 58 -14.01 -19.02 19.31
CA ALA A 58 -13.74 -19.69 18.04
C ALA A 58 -14.43 -21.06 18.05
N LEU A 59 -15.74 -21.06 17.82
CA LEU A 59 -16.47 -22.25 17.38
C LEU A 59 -17.28 -21.87 16.14
N ALA A 60 -17.04 -22.61 15.06
CA ALA A 60 -17.63 -22.39 13.74
C ALA A 60 -19.18 -22.44 13.79
N PRO A 61 -19.90 -21.59 13.03
CA PRO A 61 -21.35 -21.73 12.93
C PRO A 61 -21.70 -22.91 12.01
N SER A 62 -22.45 -23.87 12.55
CA SER A 62 -23.15 -24.89 11.75
C SER A 62 -24.24 -24.25 10.91
N CYS A 63 -24.33 -24.62 9.64
CA CYS A 63 -25.37 -24.22 8.70
C CYS A 63 -26.78 -24.41 9.28
N GLY A 64 -27.60 -23.35 9.29
CA GLY A 64 -29.06 -23.49 9.37
C GLY A 64 -29.84 -22.41 10.11
N ARG A 65 -30.67 -21.70 9.33
CA ARG A 65 -31.95 -21.04 9.68
C ARG A 65 -31.93 -19.57 10.12
N SER A 66 -32.67 -18.79 9.33
CA SER A 66 -32.97 -17.36 9.44
C SER A 66 -33.51 -16.96 10.83
N VAL A 67 -32.84 -16.00 11.46
CA VAL A 67 -33.37 -15.22 12.58
C VAL A 67 -33.15 -13.75 12.24
N SER A 68 -34.25 -12.98 12.12
CA SER A 68 -34.17 -11.54 11.92
C SER A 68 -33.54 -10.90 13.16
N CYS A 69 -32.41 -10.23 13.00
CA CYS A 69 -31.73 -9.59 14.11
C CYS A 69 -32.09 -8.10 14.15
N SER A 70 -32.81 -7.71 15.21
CA SER A 70 -33.09 -6.32 15.55
C SER A 70 -31.80 -5.65 16.04
N CYS A 71 -31.37 -4.57 15.38
CA CYS A 71 -30.16 -3.83 15.71
C CYS A 71 -30.35 -2.93 16.94
N PRO A 72 -29.39 -2.89 17.89
CA PRO A 72 -29.23 -1.75 18.79
C PRO A 72 -28.34 -0.68 18.16
N GLU A 73 -28.74 0.57 18.35
CA GLU A 73 -28.25 1.80 17.72
C GLU A 73 -26.89 2.33 18.26
N VAL A 74 -26.12 2.89 17.32
CA VAL A 74 -25.28 4.12 17.40
C VAL A 74 -24.04 4.16 18.33
N SER A 75 -23.87 3.30 19.34
CA SER A 75 -22.68 3.35 20.22
C SER A 75 -21.40 2.67 19.64
N GLY A 76 -21.56 1.71 18.72
CA GLY A 76 -20.45 0.88 18.23
C GLY A 76 -19.51 1.54 17.20
N VAL A 77 -19.96 2.60 16.51
CA VAL A 77 -19.18 3.23 15.43
C VAL A 77 -18.07 4.13 15.98
N THR A 78 -18.33 4.83 17.09
CA THR A 78 -17.37 5.72 17.75
C THR A 78 -16.24 4.94 18.43
N GLY A 79 -16.56 3.80 19.06
CA GLY A 79 -15.56 2.89 19.65
C GLY A 79 -14.62 2.29 18.61
N ASN A 80 -15.13 2.03 17.39
CA ASN A 80 -14.33 1.56 16.27
C ASN A 80 -13.37 2.66 15.77
N LEU A 81 -13.86 3.89 15.56
CA LEU A 81 -13.02 4.99 15.06
C LEU A 81 -11.85 5.33 16.00
N HIS A 82 -12.08 5.31 17.32
CA HIS A 82 -11.03 5.59 18.29
C HIS A 82 -9.92 4.53 18.24
N SER A 83 -10.27 3.24 18.14
CA SER A 83 -9.30 2.16 17.97
C SER A 83 -8.48 2.32 16.69
N ILE A 84 -9.13 2.65 15.57
CA ILE A 84 -8.47 2.93 14.29
C ILE A 84 -7.52 4.13 14.43
N GLN A 85 -7.90 5.17 15.17
CA GLN A 85 -7.05 6.33 15.42
C GLN A 85 -5.85 5.97 16.30
N LEU A 86 -6.00 5.12 17.31
CA LEU A 86 -4.87 4.66 18.14
C LEU A 86 -3.85 3.88 17.29
N GLN A 87 -4.33 3.04 16.36
CA GLN A 87 -3.45 2.36 15.41
C GLN A 87 -2.70 3.35 14.51
N LEU A 88 -3.36 4.41 14.04
CA LEU A 88 -2.67 5.48 13.30
C LEU A 88 -1.55 6.10 14.14
N GLN A 89 -1.85 6.48 15.38
CA GLN A 89 -0.87 7.09 16.28
C GLN A 89 0.31 6.15 16.56
N PHE A 90 0.06 4.85 16.68
CA PHE A 90 1.12 3.87 16.77
C PHE A 90 2.05 3.91 15.53
N PHE A 91 1.50 3.90 14.31
CA PHE A 91 2.32 3.99 13.10
C PHE A 91 3.05 5.32 12.98
N LEU A 92 2.39 6.43 13.30
CA LEU A 92 3.03 7.75 13.30
C LEU A 92 4.19 7.81 14.30
N SER A 93 4.02 7.26 15.51
CA SER A 93 5.10 7.18 16.48
C SER A 93 6.27 6.32 15.98
N ARG A 94 6.01 5.27 15.20
CA ARG A 94 7.06 4.44 14.59
C ARG A 94 7.84 5.20 13.52
N VAL A 95 7.15 5.99 12.71
CA VAL A 95 7.77 6.91 11.74
C VAL A 95 8.66 7.92 12.47
N ASP A 96 8.15 8.56 13.51
CA ASP A 96 8.89 9.57 14.28
C ASP A 96 10.14 8.95 14.95
N ASN A 97 10.01 7.79 15.58
CA ASN A 97 11.16 7.08 16.17
C ASN A 97 12.25 6.73 15.14
N LEU A 98 11.86 6.30 13.94
CA LEU A 98 12.80 6.01 12.85
C LEU A 98 13.48 7.28 12.34
N GLN A 99 12.76 8.40 12.30
CA GLN A 99 13.31 9.69 11.90
C GLN A 99 14.26 10.24 12.97
N ASP A 100 13.91 10.15 14.25
CA ASP A 100 14.75 10.56 15.37
C ASP A 100 16.03 9.72 15.46
N SER A 101 15.94 8.43 15.17
CA SER A 101 17.10 7.52 15.12
C SER A 101 18.12 7.97 14.06
N LEU A 102 17.66 8.54 12.94
CA LEU A 102 18.55 9.13 11.94
C LEU A 102 19.18 10.44 12.40
N VAL A 103 18.36 11.37 12.89
CA VAL A 103 18.79 12.74 13.20
C VAL A 103 19.72 12.78 14.42
N SER A 104 19.46 11.93 15.41
CA SER A 104 20.27 11.88 16.64
C SER A 104 21.64 11.25 16.44
N GLY A 105 21.90 10.57 15.32
CA GLY A 105 23.15 9.84 15.06
C GLY A 105 23.46 8.73 16.07
N ASN A 106 22.53 8.45 16.99
CA ASN A 106 22.66 7.51 18.11
C ASN A 106 22.16 6.11 17.75
N SER A 107 21.81 5.85 16.49
CA SER A 107 21.43 4.50 16.08
C SER A 107 22.67 3.60 16.13
N HIS A 108 22.70 2.66 17.08
CA HIS A 108 23.61 1.51 17.04
C HIS A 108 23.37 0.58 15.84
N LEU A 109 22.33 0.86 15.05
CA LEU A 109 21.92 0.11 13.87
C LEU A 109 22.80 0.48 12.67
N ASP A 110 23.27 -0.54 11.98
CA ASP A 110 23.91 -0.39 10.68
C ASP A 110 22.91 0.10 9.63
N ARG A 111 23.40 0.66 8.53
CA ARG A 111 22.63 1.18 7.40
C ARG A 111 21.63 0.17 6.86
N GLU A 112 22.04 -1.09 6.75
CA GLU A 112 21.18 -2.18 6.29
C GLU A 112 20.01 -2.43 7.26
N ALA A 113 20.26 -2.35 8.57
CA ALA A 113 19.21 -2.52 9.58
C ALA A 113 18.21 -1.36 9.55
N LEU A 114 18.66 -0.12 9.29
CA LEU A 114 17.80 1.04 9.10
C LEU A 114 16.91 0.91 7.85
N ALA A 115 17.49 0.49 6.72
CA ALA A 115 16.73 0.24 5.48
C ALA A 115 15.72 -0.91 5.65
N ALA A 116 16.10 -1.98 6.34
CA ALA A 116 15.22 -3.10 6.67
C ALA A 116 14.09 -2.68 7.61
N ALA A 117 14.36 -1.81 8.59
CA ALA A 117 13.33 -1.30 9.50
C ALA A 117 12.27 -0.47 8.78
N VAL A 118 12.67 0.37 7.83
CA VAL A 118 11.74 1.13 6.97
C VAL A 118 10.90 0.18 6.10
N SER A 119 11.54 -0.81 5.47
CA SER A 119 10.85 -1.80 4.64
C SER A 119 9.83 -2.60 5.46
N SER A 120 10.21 -3.00 6.68
CA SER A 120 9.34 -3.68 7.64
C SER A 120 8.15 -2.81 8.05
N LEU A 121 8.40 -1.52 8.33
CA LEU A 121 7.32 -0.57 8.65
C LEU A 121 6.31 -0.49 7.50
N LEU A 122 6.76 -0.30 6.25
CA LEU A 122 5.87 -0.27 5.08
C LEU A 122 5.02 -1.53 4.97
N TYR A 123 5.64 -2.70 5.16
CA TYR A 123 4.92 -3.98 5.15
C TYR A 123 3.87 -4.05 6.27
N THR A 124 4.21 -3.64 7.49
CA THR A 124 3.30 -3.67 8.64
C THR A 124 2.14 -2.67 8.53
N CYS A 125 2.30 -1.58 7.77
CA CYS A 125 1.22 -0.64 7.49
C CYS A 125 0.18 -1.19 6.50
N GLN A 126 0.51 -2.22 5.70
CA GLN A 126 -0.35 -2.69 4.61
C GLN A 126 -1.76 -3.13 5.05
N PRO A 127 -1.94 -3.92 6.12
CA PRO A 127 -3.27 -4.31 6.58
C PRO A 127 -4.11 -3.12 7.04
N TYR A 128 -3.46 -2.12 7.65
CA TYR A 128 -4.10 -0.89 8.09
C TYR A 128 -4.61 -0.05 6.91
N PHE A 129 -3.77 0.16 5.89
CA PHE A 129 -4.19 0.80 4.64
C PHE A 129 -5.35 0.06 3.98
N ASN A 130 -5.24 -1.27 3.85
CA ASN A 130 -6.31 -2.08 3.28
C ASN A 130 -7.63 -1.90 4.05
N HIS A 131 -7.59 -1.88 5.39
CA HIS A 131 -8.77 -1.68 6.20
C HIS A 131 -9.41 -0.30 5.99
N LEU A 132 -8.61 0.76 6.02
CA LEU A 132 -9.09 2.13 5.81
C LEU A 132 -9.68 2.33 4.42
N GLU A 133 -8.95 1.91 3.39
CA GLU A 133 -9.32 2.13 1.99
C GLU A 133 -10.53 1.28 1.59
N SER A 134 -10.56 0.01 1.98
CA SER A 134 -11.71 -0.86 1.69
C SER A 134 -12.96 -0.43 2.44
N THR A 135 -12.84 -0.01 3.71
CA THR A 135 -13.99 0.43 4.50
C THR A 135 -14.47 1.80 4.06
N GLY A 136 -13.56 2.73 3.78
CA GLY A 136 -13.88 4.09 3.38
C GLY A 136 -14.47 4.19 1.97
N ARG A 137 -14.20 3.22 1.09
CA ARG A 137 -14.68 3.21 -0.31
C ARG A 137 -15.60 2.05 -0.67
N SER A 138 -16.06 1.26 0.31
CA SER A 138 -17.01 0.17 0.03
C SER A 138 -18.34 0.73 -0.46
N THR A 139 -18.72 0.36 -1.68
CA THR A 139 -20.04 0.64 -2.27
C THR A 139 -21.09 -0.41 -1.88
N VAL A 140 -20.68 -1.50 -1.22
CA VAL A 140 -21.57 -2.59 -0.80
C VAL A 140 -22.35 -2.17 0.44
N SER A 141 -23.66 -2.46 0.42
CA SER A 141 -24.77 -2.11 1.34
C SER A 141 -24.53 -1.87 2.84
N LEU A 142 -23.38 -2.23 3.41
CA LEU A 142 -22.94 -1.81 4.75
C LEU A 142 -22.74 -0.28 4.86
N CYS A 143 -22.52 0.42 3.74
CA CYS A 143 -22.36 1.87 3.71
C CYS A 143 -23.67 2.65 3.56
N ALA A 144 -24.82 1.99 3.33
CA ALA A 144 -26.12 2.66 3.35
C ALA A 144 -26.48 3.21 4.75
N HIS A 145 -25.75 2.79 5.80
CA HIS A 145 -26.00 3.13 7.20
C HIS A 145 -24.80 3.78 7.92
N LYS A 146 -23.65 4.00 7.25
CA LYS A 146 -22.50 4.68 7.85
C LYS A 146 -22.48 6.16 7.43
N PRO A 147 -22.30 7.12 8.36
CA PRO A 147 -22.21 8.53 8.02
C PRO A 147 -21.07 8.79 7.03
N SER A 148 -21.31 9.62 6.01
CA SER A 148 -20.28 10.08 5.05
C SER A 148 -19.04 10.63 5.76
N GLU A 149 -19.22 11.21 6.95
CA GLU A 149 -18.13 11.73 7.79
C GLU A 149 -17.20 10.63 8.31
N PHE A 150 -17.72 9.46 8.66
CA PHE A 150 -16.91 8.33 9.13
C PHE A 150 -15.98 7.83 8.02
N CYS A 151 -16.52 7.58 6.82
CA CYS A 151 -15.71 7.14 5.68
C CYS A 151 -14.67 8.19 5.31
N SER A 152 -15.06 9.47 5.21
CA SER A 152 -14.13 10.59 4.99
C SER A 152 -13.01 10.61 6.04
N LYS A 153 -13.34 10.34 7.31
CA LYS A 153 -12.33 10.29 8.38
C LYS A 153 -11.34 9.14 8.20
N LEU A 154 -11.80 7.95 7.83
CA LEU A 154 -10.90 6.83 7.50
C LEU A 154 -9.96 7.17 6.35
N LEU A 155 -10.46 7.82 5.31
CA LEU A 155 -9.63 8.25 4.18
C LEU A 155 -8.63 9.33 4.59
N SER A 156 -9.01 10.22 5.51
CA SER A 156 -8.08 11.21 6.06
C SER A 156 -6.94 10.56 6.87
N PHE A 157 -7.20 9.45 7.56
CA PHE A 157 -6.16 8.68 8.25
C PHE A 157 -5.22 7.99 7.27
N SER A 158 -5.77 7.44 6.19
CA SER A 158 -4.99 6.83 5.09
C SER A 158 -4.05 7.86 4.47
N GLN A 159 -4.59 9.04 4.13
CA GLN A 159 -3.81 10.16 3.59
C GLN A 159 -2.72 10.61 4.57
N GLN A 160 -3.04 10.77 5.86
CA GLN A 160 -2.08 11.20 6.87
C GLN A 160 -0.90 10.22 7.00
N LEU A 161 -1.16 8.91 7.04
CA LEU A 161 -0.09 7.91 7.10
C LEU A 161 0.73 7.88 5.81
N CYS A 162 0.07 7.97 4.65
CA CYS A 162 0.72 8.04 3.35
C CYS A 162 1.73 9.20 3.28
N ASP A 163 1.30 10.40 3.65
CA ASP A 163 2.16 11.59 3.61
C ASP A 163 3.36 11.46 4.55
N ARG A 164 3.17 10.88 5.74
CA ARG A 164 4.24 10.71 6.73
C ARG A 164 5.24 9.63 6.32
N LEU A 165 4.78 8.55 5.69
CA LEU A 165 5.67 7.54 5.10
C LEU A 165 6.45 8.09 3.91
N GLU A 166 5.81 8.88 3.04
CA GLU A 166 6.49 9.54 1.92
C GLU A 166 7.63 10.45 2.42
N GLN A 167 7.36 11.28 3.44
CA GLN A 167 8.37 12.12 4.08
C GLN A 167 9.53 11.31 4.69
N LEU A 168 9.23 10.21 5.37
CA LEU A 168 10.23 9.31 5.92
C LEU A 168 11.15 8.77 4.82
N LEU A 169 10.58 8.25 3.73
CA LEU A 169 11.33 7.66 2.63
C LEU A 169 12.20 8.70 1.92
N LEU A 170 11.69 9.91 1.67
CA LEU A 170 12.47 11.00 1.11
C LEU A 170 13.62 11.40 2.03
N THR A 171 13.39 11.41 3.35
CA THR A 171 14.43 11.69 4.34
C THR A 171 15.51 10.61 4.28
N TYR A 172 15.16 9.33 4.39
CA TYR A 172 16.12 8.23 4.34
C TYR A 172 16.93 8.21 3.02
N ALA A 173 16.30 8.52 1.90
CA ALA A 173 16.97 8.63 0.62
C ALA A 173 17.98 9.79 0.56
N SER A 174 17.68 10.91 1.21
CA SER A 174 18.60 12.06 1.31
C SER A 174 19.88 11.75 2.12
N TYR A 175 19.83 10.74 3.00
CA TYR A 175 20.98 10.21 3.74
C TYR A 175 21.65 9.02 3.04
N ASP A 176 21.28 8.69 1.80
CA ASP A 176 21.83 7.56 1.03
C ASP A 176 21.68 6.19 1.74
N LEU A 177 20.60 6.04 2.51
CA LEU A 177 20.28 4.79 3.22
C LEU A 177 19.41 3.86 2.38
N ILE A 178 18.58 4.45 1.52
CA ILE A 178 17.71 3.73 0.59
C ILE A 178 17.76 4.42 -0.77
N SER A 179 17.55 3.64 -1.83
CA SER A 179 17.33 4.18 -3.16
C SER A 179 15.84 4.31 -3.47
N LEU A 180 15.48 5.38 -4.16
CA LEU A 180 14.13 5.61 -4.69
C LEU A 180 14.09 5.50 -6.22
N ASP A 181 15.17 5.01 -6.85
CA ASP A 181 15.25 4.85 -8.30
C ASP A 181 14.61 3.54 -8.74
N GLU A 182 13.50 3.61 -9.51
CA GLU A 182 12.77 2.44 -10.01
C GLU A 182 13.64 1.52 -10.89
N SER A 183 14.77 2.00 -11.43
CA SER A 183 15.71 1.16 -12.19
C SER A 183 16.61 0.27 -11.32
N GLU A 184 16.73 0.56 -10.03
CA GLU A 184 17.53 -0.23 -9.11
C GLU A 184 16.73 -1.37 -8.44
N PRO A 185 17.30 -2.59 -8.35
CA PRO A 185 16.57 -3.78 -7.92
C PRO A 185 16.12 -3.76 -6.45
N ASN A 186 16.85 -3.04 -5.59
CA ASN A 186 16.55 -2.93 -4.15
C ASN A 186 15.92 -1.58 -3.79
N SER A 187 15.37 -0.86 -4.77
CA SER A 187 14.77 0.45 -4.53
C SER A 187 13.42 0.36 -3.83
N ILE A 188 13.12 1.40 -3.06
CA ILE A 188 11.80 1.66 -2.46
C ILE A 188 11.17 2.85 -3.19
N SER A 189 11.11 2.78 -4.53
CA SER A 189 10.57 3.84 -5.39
C SER A 189 9.09 4.14 -5.14
N HIS A 190 8.34 3.14 -4.68
CA HIS A 190 6.92 3.23 -4.38
C HIS A 190 6.51 2.26 -3.27
N PHE A 191 5.39 2.55 -2.62
CA PHE A 191 4.77 1.68 -1.63
C PHE A 191 3.27 1.56 -1.86
N CYS A 192 2.68 0.47 -1.38
CA CYS A 192 1.25 0.21 -1.53
C CYS A 192 0.47 0.95 -0.43
N ILE A 193 -0.56 1.70 -0.83
CA ILE A 193 -1.39 2.51 0.06
C ILE A 193 -2.82 1.96 0.18
N GLY A 194 -3.00 0.71 -0.23
CA GLY A 194 -4.19 -0.07 0.09
C GLY A 194 -4.81 -0.76 -1.12
N GLN A 195 -5.87 -1.51 -0.82
CA GLN A 195 -6.60 -2.29 -1.79
C GLN A 195 -8.10 -2.21 -1.50
N VAL A 196 -8.88 -2.04 -2.55
CA VAL A 196 -10.35 -1.94 -2.48
C VAL A 196 -11.00 -2.86 -3.49
N GLN A 197 -12.12 -3.46 -3.10
CA GLN A 197 -12.99 -4.22 -4.00
C GLN A 197 -14.07 -3.29 -4.53
N LEU A 198 -14.17 -3.19 -5.85
CA LEU A 198 -15.14 -2.38 -6.57
C LEU A 198 -15.95 -3.30 -7.50
N GLY A 199 -17.06 -3.84 -7.00
CA GLY A 199 -17.83 -4.86 -7.72
C GLY A 199 -16.97 -6.10 -8.01
N GLN A 200 -16.83 -6.47 -9.28
CA GLN A 200 -15.97 -7.58 -9.75
C GLN A 200 -14.51 -7.17 -9.99
N MET A 201 -14.12 -5.95 -9.60
CA MET A 201 -12.77 -5.43 -9.78
C MET A 201 -12.06 -5.32 -8.44
N LYS A 202 -10.80 -5.75 -8.40
CA LYS A 202 -9.90 -5.47 -7.28
C LYS A 202 -8.91 -4.39 -7.72
N VAL A 203 -8.87 -3.29 -6.99
CA VAL A 203 -7.98 -2.16 -7.24
C VAL A 203 -6.93 -2.10 -6.13
N THR A 204 -5.66 -2.20 -6.49
CA THR A 204 -4.52 -2.01 -5.57
C THR A 204 -3.81 -0.70 -5.92
N THR A 205 -3.65 0.17 -4.94
CA THR A 205 -3.10 1.52 -5.11
C THR A 205 -1.67 1.61 -4.60
N PHE A 206 -0.80 2.27 -5.35
CA PHE A 206 0.59 2.53 -4.99
C PHE A 206 0.93 4.01 -5.14
N ARG A 207 1.74 4.52 -4.21
CA ARG A 207 2.26 5.89 -4.20
C ARG A 207 3.74 5.87 -4.55
N TYR A 208 4.15 6.70 -5.51
CA TYR A 208 5.56 6.92 -5.79
C TYR A 208 6.13 8.01 -4.88
N CYS A 209 7.29 7.73 -4.28
CA CYS A 209 7.94 8.59 -3.29
C CYS A 209 8.42 9.90 -3.91
N LYS A 210 8.86 9.85 -5.17
CA LYS A 210 9.23 11.00 -5.99
C LYS A 210 8.66 10.86 -7.40
N PRO A 211 8.48 11.96 -8.13
CA PRO A 211 8.23 11.92 -9.57
C PRO A 211 9.19 10.99 -10.28
N THR A 212 8.65 9.96 -10.93
CA THR A 212 9.45 8.92 -11.61
C THR A 212 9.07 8.91 -13.07
N PRO A 213 10.03 8.89 -14.02
CA PRO A 213 9.74 8.82 -15.45
C PRO A 213 8.73 7.71 -15.79
N TYR A 214 7.82 8.01 -16.72
CA TYR A 214 6.78 7.07 -17.14
C TYR A 214 7.39 5.78 -17.70
N LEU A 215 8.46 5.88 -18.48
CA LEU A 215 9.30 4.75 -18.86
C LEU A 215 10.61 4.84 -18.10
N SER A 216 11.06 3.73 -17.51
CA SER A 216 12.23 3.72 -16.61
C SER A 216 13.54 4.15 -17.29
N ARG A 217 13.65 4.07 -18.62
CA ARG A 217 14.87 4.44 -19.37
C ARG A 217 14.68 5.53 -20.43
N VAL A 218 13.46 6.01 -20.67
CA VAL A 218 13.17 7.05 -21.67
C VAL A 218 12.39 8.16 -21.00
N ASP A 219 12.94 9.37 -21.01
CA ASP A 219 12.21 10.55 -20.56
C ASP A 219 11.18 10.93 -21.63
N THR A 220 9.92 10.60 -21.35
CA THR A 220 8.78 10.97 -22.19
C THR A 220 8.21 12.35 -21.84
N GLY A 221 8.81 13.06 -20.88
CA GLY A 221 8.25 14.28 -20.29
C GLY A 221 7.03 14.04 -19.38
N VAL A 222 6.71 12.77 -19.11
CA VAL A 222 5.58 12.33 -18.29
C VAL A 222 6.11 11.60 -17.07
N TYR A 223 5.67 12.02 -15.89
CA TYR A 223 6.20 11.54 -14.61
C TYR A 223 5.08 10.95 -13.76
N LYS A 224 5.27 9.71 -13.32
CA LYS A 224 4.37 8.97 -12.43
C LYS A 224 4.38 9.56 -11.03
N ARG A 225 3.20 9.58 -10.42
CA ARG A 225 2.99 9.91 -9.00
C ARG A 225 2.22 8.85 -8.26
N MET A 226 1.29 8.17 -8.92
CA MET A 226 0.56 7.03 -8.37
C MET A 226 0.34 5.97 -9.43
N ARG A 227 0.19 4.71 -9.00
CA ARG A 227 -0.19 3.57 -9.84
C ARG A 227 -1.37 2.86 -9.23
N TRP A 228 -2.31 2.45 -10.08
CA TRP A 228 -3.35 1.52 -9.72
C TRP A 228 -3.26 0.27 -10.58
N ASN A 229 -3.28 -0.88 -9.92
CA ASN A 229 -3.43 -2.17 -10.57
C ASN A 229 -4.88 -2.62 -10.42
N VAL A 230 -5.56 -2.80 -11.55
CA VAL A 230 -6.95 -3.24 -11.60
C VAL A 230 -6.97 -4.67 -12.11
N GLN A 231 -7.50 -5.57 -11.28
CA GLN A 231 -7.73 -6.97 -11.62
C GLN A 231 -9.24 -7.17 -11.81
N ARG A 232 -9.66 -7.62 -12.99
CA ARG A 232 -11.07 -7.95 -13.26
C ARG A 232 -11.28 -9.45 -13.11
N PHE A 233 -12.27 -9.85 -12.31
CA PHE A 233 -12.69 -11.24 -12.20
C PHE A 233 -13.87 -11.48 -13.16
N GLN A 234 -13.69 -12.36 -14.15
CA GLN A 234 -14.81 -12.77 -15.02
C GLN A 234 -15.70 -13.78 -14.29
N GLU A 235 -17.02 -13.65 -14.45
CA GLU A 235 -18.02 -14.55 -13.87
C GLU A 235 -18.16 -15.89 -14.62
N ASP A 236 -17.62 -16.01 -15.84
CA ASP A 236 -17.85 -17.18 -16.69
C ASP A 236 -16.81 -18.29 -16.44
N HIS A 237 -17.15 -19.20 -15.53
CA HIS A 237 -16.51 -20.51 -15.40
C HIS A 237 -16.83 -21.42 -16.59
N ARG A 238 -16.25 -21.16 -17.77
CA ARG A 238 -16.15 -22.16 -18.84
C ARG A 238 -14.83 -22.02 -19.59
N ARG A 239 -13.89 -22.91 -19.20
CA ARG A 239 -12.71 -23.39 -19.95
C ARG A 239 -11.40 -22.65 -19.65
N GLY A 240 -10.57 -23.28 -18.81
CA GLY A 240 -9.11 -23.32 -18.87
C GLY A 240 -8.34 -21.99 -18.88
N GLU A 241 -7.68 -21.69 -17.77
CA GLU A 241 -6.49 -20.79 -17.68
C GLU A 241 -6.65 -19.34 -18.18
N ASP A 242 -7.81 -18.71 -17.98
CA ASP A 242 -7.90 -17.25 -18.12
C ASP A 242 -7.35 -16.57 -16.86
N MET A 243 -6.05 -16.27 -16.90
CA MET A 243 -5.41 -15.37 -15.93
C MET A 243 -6.19 -14.03 -15.88
N PRO A 244 -6.48 -13.48 -14.70
CA PRO A 244 -7.27 -12.25 -14.58
C PRO A 244 -6.59 -11.13 -15.37
N LEU A 245 -7.36 -10.49 -16.26
CA LEU A 245 -6.91 -9.31 -17.01
C LEU A 245 -6.45 -8.24 -16.02
N LYS A 246 -5.14 -7.97 -16.04
CA LYS A 246 -4.50 -6.94 -15.22
C LYS A 246 -4.28 -5.68 -16.06
N GLU A 247 -5.02 -4.65 -15.71
CA GLU A 247 -4.87 -3.30 -16.25
C GLU A 247 -4.07 -2.45 -15.26
N THR A 248 -3.20 -1.60 -15.77
CA THR A 248 -2.43 -0.66 -14.95
C THR A 248 -2.76 0.76 -15.36
N TYR A 249 -3.05 1.60 -14.38
CA TYR A 249 -3.34 3.01 -14.54
C TYR A 249 -2.36 3.83 -13.74
N PHE A 250 -2.09 5.05 -14.17
CA PHE A 250 -1.16 5.96 -13.53
C PHE A 250 -1.78 7.35 -13.36
N LEU A 251 -1.46 7.99 -12.25
CA LEU A 251 -1.53 9.43 -12.09
C LEU A 251 -0.18 9.96 -12.54
N CYS A 252 -0.18 10.80 -13.56
CA CYS A 252 1.02 11.42 -14.06
C CYS A 252 0.88 12.94 -14.09
N TYR A 253 2.03 13.62 -14.06
CA TYR A 253 2.12 14.99 -14.52
C TYR A 253 3.03 15.12 -15.73
N GLU A 254 2.82 16.21 -16.45
CA GLU A 254 3.67 16.70 -17.53
C GLU A 254 3.88 18.21 -17.34
N ASP A 255 5.07 18.69 -17.64
CA ASP A 255 5.44 20.08 -17.49
C ASP A 255 5.31 20.76 -18.89
N ILE A 256 4.29 21.60 -19.07
CA ILE A 256 3.90 22.19 -20.37
C ILE A 256 4.27 23.67 -20.43
N LEU A 257 4.81 24.14 -21.55
CA LEU A 257 5.15 25.56 -21.74
C LEU A 257 3.91 26.47 -21.58
N ASN A 258 4.08 27.55 -20.80
CA ASN A 258 3.05 28.54 -20.53
C ASN A 258 2.97 29.54 -21.69
N THR A 259 2.16 29.23 -22.72
CA THR A 259 1.95 30.12 -23.88
C THR A 259 1.29 31.47 -23.56
N HIS A 260 0.97 31.75 -22.30
CA HIS A 260 0.40 33.02 -21.82
C HIS A 260 1.35 33.85 -20.95
N ALA A 261 2.63 33.48 -20.85
CA ALA A 261 3.63 34.33 -20.21
C ALA A 261 3.79 35.62 -21.04
N ASP A 262 3.57 36.77 -20.42
CA ASP A 262 3.69 38.09 -21.04
C ASP A 262 5.17 38.28 -21.44
N PRO A 263 5.50 38.47 -22.73
CA PRO A 263 6.89 38.54 -23.18
C PRO A 263 7.65 39.78 -22.65
N ASP A 264 6.95 40.72 -22.01
CA ASP A 264 7.48 42.00 -21.57
C ASP A 264 7.81 42.06 -20.06
N SER A 265 7.69 40.96 -19.30
CA SER A 265 8.12 40.98 -17.90
C SER A 265 9.64 40.83 -17.80
N GLU A 266 10.35 41.95 -17.76
CA GLU A 266 11.80 42.06 -17.48
C GLU A 266 12.13 41.67 -16.02
N ASN A 267 11.85 40.42 -15.63
CA ASN A 267 12.38 39.84 -14.39
C ASN A 267 13.56 38.94 -14.75
N GLU A 268 14.78 39.41 -14.48
CA GLU A 268 16.07 38.74 -14.73
C GLU A 268 16.30 37.44 -13.90
N ASP A 269 15.27 36.87 -13.27
CA ASP A 269 15.32 35.60 -12.52
C ASP A 269 14.48 34.46 -13.17
N ALA A 270 13.95 34.66 -14.38
CA ALA A 270 12.92 33.80 -14.99
C ALA A 270 13.44 32.56 -15.76
N SER A 271 14.30 31.71 -15.17
CA SER A 271 14.68 30.44 -15.83
C SER A 271 13.71 29.27 -15.61
N ASN A 272 12.72 29.39 -14.70
CA ASN A 272 11.79 28.31 -14.35
C ASN A 272 10.29 28.66 -14.44
N ASP A 273 9.92 29.90 -14.81
CA ASP A 273 8.54 30.40 -14.64
C ASP A 273 7.63 30.23 -15.88
N ASN A 274 8.15 29.65 -16.96
CA ASN A 274 7.42 29.47 -18.22
C ASN A 274 6.83 28.06 -18.39
N VAL A 275 6.75 27.25 -17.33
CA VAL A 275 6.29 25.87 -17.44
C VAL A 275 5.21 25.60 -16.38
N VAL A 276 4.05 25.13 -16.85
CA VAL A 276 2.91 24.76 -16.01
C VAL A 276 2.81 23.26 -15.92
N ARG A 277 2.86 22.75 -14.69
CA ARG A 277 2.60 21.34 -14.40
C ARG A 277 1.12 21.01 -14.60
N MET A 278 0.83 20.01 -15.41
CA MET A 278 -0.52 19.51 -15.66
C MET A 278 -0.65 18.05 -15.24
N TRP A 279 -1.70 17.74 -14.51
CA TRP A 279 -1.98 16.41 -13.96
C TRP A 279 -3.03 15.68 -14.78
N SER A 280 -2.84 14.37 -14.95
CA SER A 280 -3.79 13.51 -15.65
C SER A 280 -3.78 12.08 -15.11
N ILE A 281 -4.89 11.37 -15.29
CA ILE A 281 -4.97 9.93 -15.13
C ILE A 281 -4.99 9.28 -16.51
N GLY A 282 -4.20 8.24 -16.68
CA GLY A 282 -4.12 7.50 -17.93
C GLY A 282 -3.80 6.03 -17.71
N GLN A 283 -4.03 5.24 -18.75
CA GLN A 283 -3.79 3.81 -18.76
C GLN A 283 -2.42 3.50 -19.36
N TRP A 284 -1.75 2.49 -18.80
CA TRP A 284 -0.62 1.83 -19.41
C TRP A 284 -1.08 0.87 -20.49
N VAL A 285 -0.68 1.17 -21.73
CA VAL A 285 -0.94 0.31 -22.89
C VAL A 285 0.40 -0.22 -23.36
N GLN A 286 0.61 -1.51 -23.15
CA GLN A 286 1.80 -2.23 -23.60
C GLN A 286 1.93 -2.11 -25.12
N VAL A 287 3.09 -1.67 -25.61
CA VAL A 287 3.39 -1.55 -27.04
C VAL A 287 4.40 -2.61 -27.47
N LYS A 288 5.53 -2.76 -26.76
CA LYS A 288 6.50 -3.83 -26.99
C LYS A 288 7.11 -4.36 -25.70
N PRO A 289 7.23 -5.67 -25.50
CA PRO A 289 6.74 -6.71 -26.39
C PRO A 289 5.21 -6.74 -26.40
N GLU A 290 4.62 -7.03 -27.56
CA GLU A 290 3.19 -7.10 -27.76
C GLU A 290 2.65 -8.42 -27.21
N ARG A 291 1.63 -8.33 -26.35
CA ARG A 291 1.12 -9.48 -25.57
C ARG A 291 0.62 -10.65 -26.41
N THR A 292 0.15 -10.37 -27.63
CA THR A 292 -0.52 -11.35 -28.50
C THR A 292 0.39 -11.95 -29.56
N THR A 293 1.46 -11.25 -29.93
CA THR A 293 2.32 -11.64 -31.06
C THR A 293 3.71 -12.08 -30.62
N ASP A 294 4.23 -11.50 -29.53
CA ASP A 294 5.62 -11.66 -29.13
C ASP A 294 5.74 -12.82 -28.13
N ASP A 295 6.82 -13.61 -28.28
CA ASP A 295 7.02 -14.82 -27.50
C ASP A 295 7.81 -14.54 -26.20
N ILE A 296 7.93 -15.55 -25.34
CA ILE A 296 8.62 -15.41 -24.05
C ILE A 296 10.08 -14.95 -24.18
N TYR A 297 10.76 -15.24 -25.30
CA TYR A 297 12.12 -14.78 -25.52
C TYR A 297 12.16 -13.28 -25.82
N ASP A 298 11.20 -12.76 -26.59
CA ASP A 298 11.05 -11.32 -26.77
C ASP A 298 10.85 -10.61 -25.42
N TRP A 299 10.07 -11.21 -24.51
CA TRP A 299 9.89 -10.69 -23.15
C TRP A 299 11.14 -10.75 -22.28
N ILE A 300 11.90 -11.84 -22.35
CA ILE A 300 13.13 -12.00 -21.56
C ILE A 300 14.26 -11.11 -22.09
N LEU A 301 14.37 -10.96 -23.41
CA LEU A 301 15.42 -10.19 -24.07
C LEU A 301 15.08 -8.69 -24.15
N CYS A 302 13.82 -8.32 -23.89
CA CYS A 302 13.41 -6.92 -23.82
C CYS A 302 14.03 -6.24 -22.60
N GLU A 303 15.06 -5.43 -22.83
CA GLU A 303 15.68 -4.66 -21.76
C GLU A 303 14.74 -3.62 -21.13
N VAL A 304 13.84 -3.03 -21.92
CA VAL A 304 12.87 -2.01 -21.48
C VAL A 304 11.57 -2.17 -22.26
N PRO A 305 10.46 -2.55 -21.61
CA PRO A 305 9.16 -2.58 -22.26
C PRO A 305 8.76 -1.18 -22.74
N GLU A 306 8.36 -1.09 -24.00
CA GLU A 306 7.71 0.10 -24.56
C GLU A 306 6.24 0.11 -24.18
N ALA A 307 5.74 1.26 -23.73
CA ALA A 307 4.33 1.46 -23.50
C ALA A 307 3.90 2.88 -23.84
N SER A 308 2.63 3.01 -24.19
CA SER A 308 1.98 4.29 -24.42
C SER A 308 1.12 4.67 -23.22
N TYR A 309 1.19 5.96 -22.87
CA TYR A 309 0.33 6.56 -21.86
C TYR A 309 -0.96 7.04 -22.52
N ARG A 310 -2.03 6.22 -22.44
CA ARG A 310 -3.34 6.60 -22.94
C ARG A 310 -4.03 7.48 -21.89
N ARG A 311 -3.94 8.81 -22.04
CA ARG A 311 -4.60 9.78 -21.16
C ARG A 311 -6.13 9.60 -21.22
N LEU A 312 -6.75 9.45 -20.05
CA LEU A 312 -8.19 9.22 -19.90
C LEU A 312 -8.91 10.42 -19.25
N LEU A 313 -8.25 11.06 -18.28
CA LEU A 313 -8.83 12.18 -17.54
C LEU A 313 -7.78 13.25 -17.28
N PHE A 314 -8.14 14.51 -17.55
CA PHE A 314 -7.32 15.67 -17.25
C PHE A 314 -7.78 16.33 -15.96
N LEU A 315 -6.84 16.59 -15.03
CA LEU A 315 -7.12 17.10 -13.69
C LEU A 315 -6.71 18.58 -13.49
N GLY A 316 -5.90 19.13 -14.38
CA GLY A 316 -5.46 20.52 -14.31
C GLY A 316 -4.14 20.71 -13.57
N ARG A 317 -3.95 21.87 -12.93
CA ARG A 317 -2.65 22.33 -12.39
C ARG A 317 -2.30 21.77 -11.01
N ASN A 318 -3.31 21.47 -10.20
CA ASN A 318 -3.12 21.11 -8.81
C ASN A 318 -2.93 19.61 -8.66
N GLU A 319 -1.92 19.19 -7.89
CA GLU A 319 -1.76 17.77 -7.54
C GLU A 319 -2.96 17.32 -6.71
N PRO A 320 -3.70 16.29 -7.13
CA PRO A 320 -4.76 15.71 -6.31
C PRO A 320 -4.16 14.94 -5.13
N SER A 321 -4.87 14.92 -3.99
CA SER A 321 -4.52 13.99 -2.91
C SER A 321 -4.61 12.54 -3.37
N SER A 322 -3.93 11.62 -2.68
CA SER A 322 -3.98 10.19 -3.02
C SER A 322 -5.41 9.64 -2.97
N CYS A 323 -6.20 10.14 -2.01
CA CYS A 323 -7.61 9.79 -1.89
C CYS A 323 -8.42 10.30 -3.08
N THR A 324 -8.35 11.60 -3.37
CA THR A 324 -9.10 12.24 -4.46
C THR A 324 -8.74 11.65 -5.82
N ALA A 325 -7.45 11.38 -6.08
CA ALA A 325 -7.00 10.76 -7.31
C ALA A 325 -7.59 9.34 -7.49
N THR A 326 -7.67 8.58 -6.40
CA THR A 326 -8.27 7.24 -6.41
C THR A 326 -9.78 7.31 -6.64
N ASP A 327 -10.47 8.30 -6.08
CA ASP A 327 -11.90 8.51 -6.30
C ASP A 327 -12.21 8.83 -7.78
N TYR A 328 -11.39 9.68 -8.42
CA TYR A 328 -11.48 9.93 -9.86
C TYR A 328 -11.28 8.66 -10.70
N LEU A 329 -10.29 7.82 -10.36
CA LEU A 329 -10.10 6.55 -11.06
C LEU A 329 -11.31 5.62 -10.89
N GLN A 330 -11.84 5.49 -9.67
CA GLN A 330 -13.02 4.64 -9.44
C GLN A 330 -14.21 5.10 -10.28
N GLN A 331 -14.44 6.41 -10.38
CA GLN A 331 -15.49 6.96 -11.23
C GLN A 331 -15.27 6.60 -12.72
N LEU A 332 -14.03 6.69 -13.22
CA LEU A 332 -13.69 6.27 -14.58
C LEU A 332 -13.97 4.78 -14.80
N LEU A 333 -13.54 3.92 -13.87
CA LEU A 333 -13.72 2.46 -13.97
C LEU A 333 -15.19 2.05 -13.94
N LEU A 334 -16.02 2.73 -13.14
CA LEU A 334 -17.46 2.48 -13.07
C LEU A 334 -18.19 2.95 -14.32
N THR A 335 -17.75 4.06 -14.92
CA THR A 335 -18.38 4.60 -16.13
C THR A 335 -18.05 3.75 -17.36
N CYS A 336 -16.83 3.21 -17.44
CA CYS A 336 -16.42 2.29 -18.51
C CYS A 336 -17.10 0.90 -18.45
N HIS A 337 -17.84 0.60 -17.38
CA HIS A 337 -18.58 -0.65 -17.22
C HIS A 337 -20.06 -0.56 -17.63
N ALA A 338 -20.53 0.64 -18.00
CA ALA A 338 -21.93 0.91 -18.34
C ALA A 338 -22.25 0.78 -19.84
N ASP A 339 -21.27 0.42 -20.67
CA ASP A 339 -21.40 0.16 -22.11
C ASP A 339 -21.14 -1.33 -22.42
#